data_AF-N6XJU4-F1
#
_entry.id   AF-N6XJU4-F1
#
_cell.length_a   1.000
_cell.length_b   1.000
_cell.length_c   1.000
_cell.angle_alpha   90.00
_cell.angle_beta   90.00
_cell.angle_gamma   90.00
#
_symmetry.space_group_name_H-M   'P 1'
#
loop_
_entity.id
_entity.type
_entity.pdbx_description
1 polymer ?
#
loop_
_entity_poly.entity_id
_entity_poly.type
_entity_poly.pdbx_seq_one_letter_code
_entity_poly.pdbx_strand_id
1 'polypeptide(L)'
;MSTADHHPASLATQPLFAPIGRWLERCAGTGLPDHAALDALLAEAAPGTRSGGGAPIRFVPPGETPAGYEAHIFARGEVPTRSGDWHDFFNALAWCAWPRTKATLNRLHVEELQTRTAAGLSGRGPRRDALTQFDECGIVVVSADTEIPALLAAHEWEAAFWDRRQRLARTTRFLVFGHATWELLRAPFFGLCAKALYRRVAPDWLALPADAALADTDAWLAHEFTTMIGDFSPRSLSALPLLGIPGMTPENECAAYYRDTRQFRPRRAHEAHAAIL
;
A
#
# COMPACT_ATOMS: atom_id res chain seq x y z
N MET A 1 -2.29 -9.46 -24.55
CA MET A 1 -2.82 -8.15 -24.12
C MET A 1 -1.70 -7.14 -24.31
N SER A 2 -1.95 -6.10 -25.11
CA SER A 2 -0.95 -5.13 -25.56
C SER A 2 -0.28 -4.43 -24.38
N THR A 3 1.05 -4.37 -24.34
CA THR A 3 1.83 -3.43 -23.52
C THR A 3 1.59 -2.02 -24.05
N ALA A 4 0.38 -1.49 -23.86
CA ALA A 4 0.16 -0.08 -24.03
C ALA A 4 0.98 0.63 -22.95
N ASP A 5 1.86 1.54 -23.36
CA ASP A 5 2.44 2.56 -22.49
C ASP A 5 1.30 3.41 -21.94
N HIS A 6 0.69 2.93 -20.86
CA HIS A 6 -0.39 3.60 -20.19
C HIS A 6 0.19 4.87 -19.58
N HIS A 7 -0.13 5.99 -20.19
CA HIS A 7 0.11 7.29 -19.65
C HIS A 7 -0.50 7.39 -18.22
N PRO A 8 0.19 7.95 -17.20
CA PRO A 8 -0.26 7.89 -15.80
C PRO A 8 -1.74 8.23 -15.56
N ALA A 9 -2.26 9.27 -16.22
CA ALA A 9 -3.66 9.66 -16.09
C ALA A 9 -4.68 8.58 -16.49
N SER A 10 -4.34 7.61 -17.36
CA SER A 10 -5.26 6.52 -17.72
C SER A 10 -5.50 5.53 -16.59
N LEU A 11 -4.68 5.57 -15.53
CA LEU A 11 -4.81 4.73 -14.35
C LEU A 11 -5.69 5.39 -13.28
N ALA A 12 -5.95 6.69 -13.35
CA ALA A 12 -6.55 7.45 -12.26
C ALA A 12 -7.94 7.00 -11.85
N THR A 13 -8.76 6.56 -12.81
CA THR A 13 -10.14 6.12 -12.56
C THR A 13 -10.24 4.64 -12.18
N GLN A 14 -9.12 3.92 -12.15
CA GLN A 14 -9.12 2.51 -11.78
C GLN A 14 -9.30 2.35 -10.26
N PRO A 15 -10.14 1.41 -9.78
CA PRO A 15 -10.55 1.35 -8.38
C PRO A 15 -9.40 1.34 -7.35
N LEU A 16 -8.34 0.57 -7.63
CA LEU A 16 -7.21 0.40 -6.70
C LEU A 16 -6.14 1.51 -6.81
N PHE A 17 -6.32 2.46 -7.72
CA PHE A 17 -5.50 3.66 -7.82
C PHE A 17 -6.13 4.87 -7.10
N ALA A 18 -7.33 4.72 -6.53
CA ALA A 18 -8.05 5.79 -5.84
C ALA A 18 -7.19 6.61 -4.83
N PRO A 19 -6.29 6.01 -4.01
CA PRO A 19 -5.45 6.78 -3.09
C PRO A 19 -4.51 7.79 -3.79
N ILE A 20 -4.19 7.56 -5.06
CA ILE A 20 -3.26 8.39 -5.84
C ILE A 20 -3.88 8.96 -7.13
N GLY A 21 -5.17 8.68 -7.38
CA GLY A 21 -5.86 8.97 -8.65
C GLY A 21 -5.77 10.44 -9.05
N ARG A 22 -6.05 11.37 -8.13
CA ARG A 22 -5.97 12.82 -8.36
C ARG A 22 -4.60 13.32 -8.84
N TRP A 23 -3.52 12.65 -8.44
CA TRP A 23 -2.16 13.01 -8.87
C TRP A 23 -1.83 12.38 -10.22
N LEU A 24 -2.34 11.18 -10.47
CA LEU A 24 -2.24 10.53 -11.77
C LEU A 24 -2.95 11.36 -12.86
N GLU A 25 -4.14 11.90 -12.59
CA GLU A 25 -4.89 12.77 -13.54
C GLU A 25 -4.07 13.98 -14.00
N ARG A 26 -3.24 14.52 -13.10
CA ARG A 26 -2.41 15.70 -13.35
C ARG A 26 -1.13 15.39 -14.11
N CYS A 27 -0.73 14.14 -14.15
CA CYS A 27 0.42 13.68 -14.92
C CYS A 27 0.02 13.47 -16.39
N ALA A 28 -0.49 14.53 -17.05
CA ALA A 28 -1.06 14.59 -18.40
C ALA A 28 -0.03 14.70 -19.55
N GLY A 29 1.26 14.72 -19.23
CA GLY A 29 2.35 14.89 -20.18
C GLY A 29 2.86 13.59 -20.79
N THR A 30 3.74 13.68 -21.79
CA THR A 30 4.42 12.51 -22.35
C THR A 30 5.45 11.96 -21.36
N GLY A 31 5.16 10.79 -20.77
CA GLY A 31 6.09 10.10 -19.87
C GLY A 31 5.82 10.37 -18.38
N LEU A 32 6.73 9.90 -17.53
CA LEU A 32 6.67 10.12 -16.09
C LEU A 32 7.24 11.49 -15.71
N PRO A 33 6.72 12.15 -14.65
CA PRO A 33 7.27 13.42 -14.16
C PRO A 33 8.75 13.29 -13.78
N ASP A 34 9.50 14.37 -13.97
CA ASP A 34 10.87 14.48 -13.47
C ASP A 34 10.91 14.79 -11.95
N HIS A 35 12.11 14.83 -11.37
CA HIS A 35 12.29 15.09 -9.93
C HIS A 35 11.66 16.42 -9.48
N ALA A 36 11.79 17.48 -10.28
CA ALA A 36 11.26 18.80 -9.93
C ALA A 36 9.73 18.81 -9.93
N ALA A 37 9.11 18.13 -10.89
CA ALA A 37 7.67 17.96 -10.95
C ALA A 37 7.14 17.09 -9.79
N LEU A 38 7.87 16.04 -9.40
CA LEU A 38 7.52 15.23 -8.23
C LEU A 38 7.66 16.02 -6.91
N ASP A 39 8.72 16.81 -6.75
CA ASP A 39 8.90 17.68 -5.58
C ASP A 39 7.76 18.72 -5.47
N ALA A 40 7.37 19.33 -6.59
CA ALA A 40 6.24 20.27 -6.63
C ALA A 40 4.91 19.58 -6.27
N LEU A 41 4.71 18.35 -6.77
CA LEU A 41 3.54 17.54 -6.46
C LEU A 41 3.48 17.21 -4.96
N LEU A 42 4.60 16.78 -4.36
CA LEU A 42 4.68 16.51 -2.92
C LEU A 42 4.39 17.76 -2.08
N ALA A 43 4.97 18.90 -2.46
CA ALA A 43 4.78 20.15 -1.75
C ALA A 43 3.30 20.60 -1.69
N GLU A 44 2.53 20.31 -2.73
CA GLU A 44 1.10 20.57 -2.76
C GLU A 44 0.29 19.49 -2.04
N ALA A 45 0.61 18.22 -2.29
CA ALA A 45 -0.09 17.05 -1.78
C ALA A 45 -0.03 16.94 -0.25
N ALA A 46 1.18 17.12 0.29
CA ALA A 46 1.53 16.85 1.66
C ALA A 46 2.63 17.84 2.12
N PRO A 47 2.28 19.13 2.29
CA PRO A 47 3.23 20.16 2.64
C PRO A 47 3.93 19.83 3.97
N GLY A 48 5.26 19.95 3.98
CA GLY A 48 6.07 19.69 5.18
C GLY A 48 6.32 18.21 5.46
N THR A 49 6.11 17.31 4.50
CA THR A 49 6.49 15.90 4.60
C THR A 49 7.98 15.76 4.94
N ARG A 50 8.26 14.89 5.91
CA ARG A 50 9.61 14.62 6.44
C ARG A 50 9.87 13.12 6.50
N SER A 51 11.14 12.74 6.41
CA SER A 51 11.59 11.39 6.69
C SER A 51 11.35 11.01 8.15
N GLY A 52 11.55 9.74 8.48
CA GLY A 52 11.52 9.27 9.86
C GLY A 52 12.55 9.95 10.77
N GLY A 53 13.62 10.51 10.19
CA GLY A 53 14.66 11.28 10.88
C GLY A 53 14.42 12.79 10.89
N GLY A 54 13.30 13.26 10.33
CA GLY A 54 12.90 14.67 10.32
C GLY A 54 13.45 15.51 9.16
N ALA A 55 14.22 14.92 8.25
CA ALA A 55 14.71 15.63 7.06
C ALA A 55 13.56 15.85 6.04
N PRO A 56 13.44 17.03 5.41
CA PRO A 56 12.43 17.27 4.38
C PRO A 56 12.56 16.29 3.21
N ILE A 57 11.44 15.70 2.76
CA ILE A 57 11.46 14.78 1.63
C ILE A 57 11.65 15.53 0.31
N ARG A 58 12.53 14.99 -0.54
CA ARG A 58 12.75 15.40 -1.93
C ARG A 58 13.19 14.21 -2.79
N PHE A 59 12.87 14.25 -4.07
CA PHE A 59 13.23 13.19 -5.02
C PHE A 59 14.55 13.54 -5.72
N VAL A 60 15.48 12.58 -5.76
CA VAL A 60 16.82 12.80 -6.33
C VAL A 60 17.21 11.69 -7.30
N PRO A 61 18.12 11.94 -8.25
CA PRO A 61 18.73 10.87 -9.03
C PRO A 61 19.36 9.81 -8.12
N PRO A 62 19.34 8.51 -8.49
CA PRO A 62 20.00 7.48 -7.72
C PRO A 62 21.50 7.75 -7.61
N GLY A 63 22.04 7.59 -6.41
CA GLY A 63 23.46 7.72 -6.11
C GLY A 63 23.93 6.63 -5.17
N GLU A 64 25.20 6.69 -4.77
CA GLU A 64 25.73 5.77 -3.79
C GLU A 64 25.04 5.98 -2.43
N THR A 65 24.48 4.91 -1.87
CA THR A 65 23.91 4.90 -0.52
C THR A 65 24.66 3.89 0.36
N PRO A 66 25.88 4.21 0.86
CA PRO A 66 26.70 3.26 1.62
C PRO A 66 26.01 2.73 2.88
N ALA A 67 25.16 3.56 3.51
CA ALA A 67 24.38 3.19 4.69
C ALA A 67 23.09 2.39 4.35
N GLY A 68 22.79 2.21 3.07
CA GLY A 68 21.54 1.62 2.57
C GLY A 68 20.42 2.64 2.33
N TYR A 69 19.43 2.24 1.53
CA TYR A 69 18.32 3.07 1.06
C TYR A 69 17.54 3.76 2.20
N GLU A 70 17.05 2.98 3.18
CA GLU A 70 16.27 3.52 4.30
C GLU A 70 17.06 4.49 5.19
N ALA A 71 18.32 4.17 5.47
CA ALA A 71 19.18 5.03 6.28
C ALA A 71 19.51 6.35 5.56
N HIS A 72 19.64 6.32 4.24
CA HIS A 72 19.84 7.51 3.42
C HIS A 72 18.62 8.44 3.47
N ILE A 73 17.41 7.91 3.24
CA ILE A 73 16.16 8.68 3.36
C ILE A 73 15.99 9.23 4.77
N PHE A 74 16.24 8.41 5.79
CA PHE A 74 16.11 8.82 7.19
C PHE A 74 16.99 10.04 7.49
N ALA A 75 18.26 9.99 7.11
CA ALA A 75 19.23 11.04 7.42
C ALA A 75 19.09 12.29 6.55
N ARG A 76 18.73 12.15 5.27
CA ARG A 76 18.82 13.23 4.28
C ARG A 76 17.49 13.68 3.69
N GLY A 77 16.44 12.87 3.84
CA GLY A 77 15.15 13.09 3.19
C GLY A 77 15.20 12.92 1.66
N GLU A 78 16.33 12.44 1.14
CA GLU A 78 16.55 12.21 -0.28
C GLU A 78 16.00 10.84 -0.64
N VAL A 79 14.99 10.77 -1.50
CA VAL A 79 14.41 9.53 -2.02
C VAL A 79 15.01 9.28 -3.41
N PRO A 80 15.91 8.28 -3.58
CA PRO A 80 16.42 7.90 -4.88
C PRO A 80 15.28 7.55 -5.84
N THR A 81 15.24 8.19 -7.01
CA THR A 81 14.17 8.04 -8.01
C THR A 81 14.79 8.02 -9.40
N ARG A 82 14.70 6.90 -10.11
CA ARG A 82 15.15 6.71 -11.49
C ARG A 82 14.20 7.43 -12.45
N SER A 83 14.76 8.13 -13.43
CA SER A 83 13.96 8.78 -14.48
C SER A 83 13.26 7.73 -15.34
N GLY A 84 11.95 7.91 -15.59
CA GLY A 84 11.16 6.99 -16.39
C GLY A 84 10.82 5.64 -15.71
N ASP A 85 11.13 5.49 -14.43
CA ASP A 85 10.88 4.28 -13.67
C ASP A 85 9.53 4.35 -12.94
N TRP A 86 8.63 3.42 -13.28
CA TRP A 86 7.27 3.40 -12.74
C TRP A 86 7.21 3.02 -11.27
N HIS A 87 8.12 2.16 -10.83
CA HIS A 87 8.21 1.74 -9.44
C HIS A 87 8.58 2.93 -8.56
N ASP A 88 9.64 3.66 -8.92
CA ASP A 88 10.09 4.84 -8.19
C ASP A 88 9.06 5.98 -8.27
N PHE A 89 8.36 6.14 -9.41
CA PHE A 89 7.23 7.07 -9.54
C PHE A 89 6.09 6.75 -8.57
N PHE A 90 5.67 5.48 -8.48
CA PHE A 90 4.65 5.08 -7.53
C PHE A 90 5.11 5.22 -6.07
N ASN A 91 6.39 5.00 -5.79
CA ASN A 91 6.95 5.28 -4.47
C ASN A 91 6.91 6.79 -4.14
N ALA A 92 7.16 7.66 -5.11
CA ALA A 92 7.00 9.11 -4.93
C ALA A 92 5.55 9.50 -4.63
N LEU A 93 4.58 8.91 -5.34
CA LEU A 93 3.16 9.11 -5.03
C LEU A 93 2.75 8.50 -3.69
N ALA A 94 3.40 7.43 -3.22
CA ALA A 94 3.18 6.88 -1.88
C ALA A 94 3.57 7.89 -0.79
N TRP A 95 4.67 8.64 -0.96
CA TRP A 95 5.03 9.75 -0.05
C TRP A 95 4.00 10.89 -0.05
N CYS A 96 3.28 11.09 -1.16
CA CYS A 96 2.20 12.07 -1.26
C CYS A 96 0.91 11.58 -0.58
N ALA A 97 0.56 10.31 -0.79
CA ALA A 97 -0.64 9.66 -0.26
C ALA A 97 -0.56 9.38 1.24
N TRP A 98 0.62 8.95 1.70
CA TRP A 98 0.83 8.36 3.01
C TRP A 98 2.05 8.96 3.74
N PRO A 99 2.16 10.30 3.84
CA PRO A 99 3.36 10.95 4.36
C PRO A 99 3.70 10.53 5.80
N ARG A 100 2.70 10.32 6.67
CA ARG A 100 2.93 9.93 8.07
C ARG A 100 3.37 8.49 8.16
N THR A 101 2.73 7.60 7.42
CA THR A 101 3.06 6.17 7.44
C THR A 101 4.43 5.93 6.82
N LYS A 102 4.76 6.54 5.66
CA LYS A 102 6.09 6.40 5.05
C LYS A 102 7.20 6.89 5.97
N ALA A 103 7.00 8.02 6.66
CA ALA A 103 7.94 8.50 7.68
C ALA A 103 8.10 7.51 8.83
N THR A 104 7.00 6.95 9.33
CA THR A 104 7.01 5.93 10.38
C THR A 104 7.74 4.66 9.93
N LEU A 105 7.43 4.09 8.77
CA LEU A 105 8.09 2.90 8.25
C LEU A 105 9.60 3.13 8.09
N ASN A 106 10.00 4.30 7.56
CA ASN A 106 11.39 4.68 7.43
C ASN A 106 12.12 4.74 8.78
N ARG A 107 11.51 5.35 9.80
CA ARG A 107 12.04 5.37 11.18
C ARG A 107 12.18 3.96 11.74
N LEU A 108 11.13 3.15 11.67
CA LEU A 108 11.11 1.78 12.22
C LEU A 108 12.13 0.88 11.53
N HIS A 109 12.37 1.06 10.23
CA HIS A 109 13.42 0.36 9.51
C HIS A 109 14.82 0.66 10.07
N VAL A 110 15.10 1.93 10.37
CA VAL A 110 16.40 2.36 10.91
C VAL A 110 16.58 1.95 12.36
N GLU A 111 15.56 2.08 13.20
CA GLU A 111 15.57 1.63 14.60
C GLU A 111 15.84 0.11 14.71
N GLU A 112 15.18 -0.69 13.87
CA GLU A 112 15.41 -2.14 13.86
C GLU A 112 16.80 -2.49 13.31
N LEU A 113 17.27 -1.78 12.28
CA LEU A 113 18.64 -1.97 11.78
C LEU A 113 19.68 -1.69 12.89
N GLN A 114 19.52 -0.61 13.64
CA GLN A 114 20.40 -0.25 14.75
C GLN A 114 20.35 -1.30 15.86
N THR A 115 19.15 -1.70 16.27
CA THR A 115 18.93 -2.72 17.32
C THR A 115 19.59 -4.04 16.96
N ARG A 116 19.43 -4.50 15.71
CA ARG A 116 20.06 -5.74 15.23
C ARG A 116 21.58 -5.63 15.16
N THR A 117 22.10 -4.52 14.68
CA THR A 117 23.54 -4.26 14.61
C THR A 117 24.17 -4.27 16.00
N ALA A 118 23.54 -3.62 16.98
CA ALA A 118 23.98 -3.63 18.37
C ALA A 118 23.96 -5.04 18.99
N ALA A 119 23.01 -5.88 18.55
CA ALA A 119 22.93 -7.29 18.94
C ALA A 119 23.83 -8.24 18.13
N GLY A 120 24.65 -7.72 17.19
CA GLY A 120 25.52 -8.54 16.33
C GLY A 120 24.76 -9.42 15.33
N LEU A 121 23.48 -9.13 15.08
CA LEU A 121 22.63 -9.90 14.16
C LEU A 121 22.77 -9.37 12.72
N SER A 122 23.01 -10.28 11.78
CA SER A 122 23.04 -9.96 10.35
C SER A 122 21.62 -10.02 9.72
N GLY A 123 21.50 -9.46 8.51
CA GLY A 123 20.28 -9.51 7.71
C GLY A 123 19.15 -8.61 8.20
N ARG A 124 18.03 -8.63 7.46
CA ARG A 124 16.88 -7.74 7.67
C ARG A 124 16.10 -8.05 8.94
N GLY A 125 15.89 -9.34 9.21
CA GLY A 125 15.03 -9.81 10.29
C GLY A 125 13.53 -9.68 9.97
N PRO A 126 12.67 -10.44 10.68
CA PRO A 126 11.25 -10.55 10.36
C PRO A 126 10.50 -9.23 10.41
N ARG A 127 10.88 -8.31 11.32
CA ARG A 127 10.26 -6.98 11.43
C ARG A 127 10.46 -6.16 10.17
N ARG A 128 11.71 -5.99 9.74
CA ARG A 128 11.98 -5.25 8.49
C ARG A 128 11.48 -6.00 7.26
N ASP A 129 11.46 -7.33 7.25
CA ASP A 129 10.81 -8.08 6.17
C ASP A 129 9.34 -7.72 6.05
N ALA A 130 8.62 -7.66 7.18
CA ALA A 130 7.21 -7.26 7.22
C ALA A 130 6.99 -5.79 6.79
N LEU A 131 7.80 -4.87 7.32
CA LEU A 131 7.75 -3.45 6.94
C LEU A 131 7.97 -3.27 5.43
N THR A 132 8.96 -3.97 4.87
CA THR A 132 9.22 -3.92 3.42
C THR A 132 8.06 -4.53 2.65
N GLN A 133 7.54 -5.68 3.09
CA GLN A 133 6.45 -6.35 2.40
C GLN A 133 5.18 -5.49 2.37
N PHE A 134 4.92 -4.73 3.44
CA PHE A 134 3.84 -3.77 3.45
C PHE A 134 4.15 -2.53 2.60
N ASP A 135 5.39 -2.03 2.60
CA ASP A 135 5.75 -0.88 1.75
C ASP A 135 5.66 -1.16 0.25
N GLU A 136 5.94 -2.40 -0.14
CA GLU A 136 5.86 -2.87 -1.52
C GLU A 136 4.43 -3.27 -1.92
N CYS A 137 3.73 -4.00 -1.03
CA CYS A 137 2.51 -4.71 -1.38
C CYS A 137 1.32 -4.44 -0.45
N GLY A 138 1.41 -3.44 0.42
CA GLY A 138 0.42 -3.14 1.45
C GLY A 138 -0.92 -2.65 0.90
N ILE A 139 -1.99 -3.01 1.60
CA ILE A 139 -3.33 -2.45 1.40
C ILE A 139 -4.03 -2.32 2.74
N VAL A 140 -4.76 -1.23 2.95
CA VAL A 140 -5.65 -1.09 4.10
C VAL A 140 -7.08 -1.37 3.63
N VAL A 141 -7.72 -2.35 4.25
CA VAL A 141 -9.14 -2.66 4.05
C VAL A 141 -9.90 -1.96 5.17
N VAL A 142 -10.47 -0.80 4.86
CA VAL A 142 -11.23 0.02 5.81
C VAL A 142 -12.70 -0.35 5.71
N SER A 143 -13.33 -0.71 6.83
CA SER A 143 -14.72 -1.21 6.83
C SER A 143 -15.52 -0.67 8.01
N ALA A 144 -16.72 -0.18 7.73
CA ALA A 144 -17.75 0.06 8.76
C ALA A 144 -18.51 -1.22 9.16
N ASP A 145 -18.28 -2.30 8.42
CA ASP A 145 -18.87 -3.61 8.67
C ASP A 145 -17.94 -4.50 9.51
N THR A 146 -18.53 -5.29 10.40
CA THR A 146 -17.81 -6.19 11.30
C THR A 146 -17.55 -7.58 10.72
N GLU A 147 -18.39 -8.03 9.79
CA GLU A 147 -18.38 -9.38 9.22
C GLU A 147 -17.45 -9.46 8.00
N ILE A 148 -17.50 -8.45 7.12
CA ILE A 148 -16.73 -8.43 5.88
C ILE A 148 -15.21 -8.60 6.11
N PRO A 149 -14.54 -7.83 6.99
CA PRO A 149 -13.12 -8.02 7.26
C PRO A 149 -12.80 -9.41 7.81
N ALA A 150 -13.70 -9.98 8.62
CA ALA A 150 -13.51 -11.31 9.18
C ALA A 150 -13.56 -12.40 8.10
N LEU A 151 -14.49 -12.29 7.15
CA LEU A 151 -14.57 -13.20 5.99
C LEU A 151 -13.32 -13.10 5.12
N LEU A 152 -12.84 -11.88 4.83
CA LEU A 152 -11.62 -11.67 4.06
C LEU A 152 -10.38 -12.23 4.78
N ALA A 153 -10.24 -11.98 6.08
CA ALA A 153 -9.15 -12.54 6.90
C ALA A 153 -9.20 -14.07 7.01
N ALA A 154 -10.40 -14.67 6.89
CA ALA A 154 -10.61 -16.11 6.89
C ALA A 154 -10.46 -16.77 5.50
N HIS A 155 -10.22 -15.99 4.45
CA HIS A 155 -10.18 -16.44 3.05
C HIS A 155 -11.53 -16.99 2.55
N GLU A 156 -12.64 -16.52 3.12
CA GLU A 156 -14.01 -16.85 2.68
C GLU A 156 -14.38 -15.97 1.47
N TRP A 157 -13.64 -16.15 0.37
CA TRP A 157 -13.63 -15.24 -0.78
C TRP A 157 -14.98 -15.15 -1.47
N GLU A 158 -15.65 -16.27 -1.72
CA GLU A 158 -16.99 -16.29 -2.31
C GLU A 158 -18.00 -15.58 -1.39
N ALA A 159 -17.96 -15.87 -0.08
CA ALA A 159 -18.86 -15.24 0.87
C ALA A 159 -18.69 -13.71 0.97
N ALA A 160 -17.46 -13.21 0.87
CA ALA A 160 -17.14 -11.78 0.94
C ALA A 160 -17.37 -11.05 -0.39
N PHE A 161 -16.81 -11.56 -1.48
CA PHE A 161 -16.79 -10.87 -2.78
C PHE A 161 -18.01 -11.16 -3.65
N TRP A 162 -18.67 -12.32 -3.48
CA TRP A 162 -19.86 -12.70 -4.23
C TRP A 162 -21.13 -12.55 -3.40
N ASP A 163 -21.31 -13.34 -2.34
CA ASP A 163 -22.59 -13.39 -1.60
C ASP A 163 -22.95 -12.05 -0.95
N ARG A 164 -21.95 -11.33 -0.44
CA ARG A 164 -22.12 -10.03 0.25
C ARG A 164 -21.66 -8.84 -0.59
N ARG A 165 -21.53 -8.99 -1.91
CA ARG A 165 -20.95 -7.99 -2.83
C ARG A 165 -21.53 -6.58 -2.67
N GLN A 166 -22.86 -6.46 -2.60
CA GLN A 166 -23.51 -5.15 -2.44
C GLN A 166 -23.21 -4.53 -1.07
N ARG A 167 -23.15 -5.36 -0.02
CA ARG A 167 -22.79 -4.91 1.34
C ARG A 167 -21.33 -4.47 1.37
N LEU A 168 -20.42 -5.29 0.85
CA LEU A 168 -18.99 -4.98 0.69
C LEU A 168 -18.79 -3.61 0.00
N ALA A 169 -19.41 -3.39 -1.15
CA ALA A 169 -19.27 -2.14 -1.90
C ALA A 169 -19.75 -0.91 -1.09
N ARG A 170 -20.83 -1.08 -0.31
CA ARG A 170 -21.38 0.01 0.53
C ARG A 170 -20.54 0.30 1.75
N THR A 171 -19.96 -0.74 2.38
CA THR A 171 -19.38 -0.62 3.72
C THR A 171 -17.86 -0.57 3.76
N THR A 172 -17.18 -0.89 2.65
CA THR A 172 -15.74 -1.15 2.65
C THR A 172 -15.02 -0.35 1.57
N ARG A 173 -13.79 0.09 1.89
CA ARG A 173 -12.86 0.74 0.96
C ARG A 173 -11.53 -0.02 0.97
N PHE A 174 -10.93 -0.13 -0.20
CA PHE A 174 -9.65 -0.79 -0.43
C PHE A 174 -8.62 0.29 -0.78
N LEU A 175 -7.76 0.64 0.17
CA LEU A 175 -6.79 1.72 0.02
C LEU A 175 -5.39 1.12 -0.15
N VAL A 176 -4.90 1.06 -1.39
CA VAL A 176 -3.55 0.57 -1.67
C VAL A 176 -2.51 1.53 -1.08
N PHE A 177 -1.51 0.92 -0.45
CA PHE A 177 -0.32 1.59 0.07
C PHE A 177 0.91 1.18 -0.74
N GLY A 178 1.00 -0.12 -1.04
CA GLY A 178 2.15 -0.73 -1.66
C GLY A 178 2.45 -0.17 -3.05
N HIS A 179 3.62 0.45 -3.21
CA HIS A 179 3.96 1.10 -4.48
C HIS A 179 4.23 0.12 -5.61
N ALA A 180 4.87 -1.03 -5.33
CA ALA A 180 4.98 -2.11 -6.31
C ALA A 180 3.62 -2.73 -6.67
N THR A 181 2.63 -2.70 -5.77
CA THR A 181 1.27 -3.13 -6.14
C THR A 181 0.68 -2.28 -7.26
N TRP A 182 0.86 -0.96 -7.24
CA TRP A 182 0.43 -0.11 -8.35
C TRP A 182 1.16 -0.42 -9.66
N GLU A 183 2.46 -0.74 -9.59
CA GLU A 183 3.20 -1.19 -10.77
C GLU A 183 2.62 -2.48 -11.35
N LEU A 184 2.40 -3.50 -10.52
CA LEU A 184 1.84 -4.78 -10.95
C LEU A 184 0.40 -4.66 -11.46
N LEU A 185 -0.37 -3.70 -10.95
CA LEU A 185 -1.73 -3.41 -11.41
C LEU A 185 -1.79 -2.80 -12.82
N ARG A 186 -0.67 -2.32 -13.37
CA ARG A 186 -0.61 -1.88 -14.79
C ARG A 186 -0.74 -3.06 -15.77
N ALA A 187 -0.32 -4.25 -15.34
CA ALA A 187 -0.42 -5.48 -16.11
C ALA A 187 -0.74 -6.64 -15.15
N PRO A 188 -1.98 -6.69 -14.60
CA PRO A 188 -2.33 -7.63 -13.56
C PRO A 188 -2.22 -9.07 -14.06
N PHE A 189 -1.77 -9.96 -13.19
CA PHE A 189 -1.61 -11.38 -13.48
C PHE A 189 -2.38 -12.24 -12.48
N PHE A 190 -2.60 -13.48 -12.88
CA PHE A 190 -3.31 -14.47 -12.09
C PHE A 190 -2.59 -14.73 -10.75
N GLY A 191 -3.31 -14.60 -9.63
CA GLY A 191 -2.77 -14.74 -8.28
C GLY A 191 -2.11 -13.49 -7.71
N LEU A 192 -2.28 -12.31 -8.34
CA LEU A 192 -1.82 -11.04 -7.77
C LEU A 192 -2.51 -10.77 -6.41
N CYS A 193 -1.71 -10.73 -5.35
CA CYS A 193 -2.17 -10.54 -3.98
C CYS A 193 -1.44 -9.38 -3.29
N ALA A 194 -2.20 -8.57 -2.56
CA ALA A 194 -1.68 -7.58 -1.64
C ALA A 194 -1.56 -8.14 -0.21
N LYS A 195 -0.98 -7.33 0.67
CA LYS A 195 -0.80 -7.57 2.10
C LYS A 195 -1.70 -6.65 2.90
N ALA A 196 -2.81 -7.20 3.34
CA ALA A 196 -3.89 -6.47 3.98
C ALA A 196 -3.66 -6.27 5.48
N LEU A 197 -3.90 -5.05 5.92
CA LEU A 197 -4.32 -4.72 7.29
C LEU A 197 -5.80 -4.33 7.26
N TYR A 198 -6.57 -4.80 8.23
CA TYR A 198 -8.00 -4.51 8.32
C TYR A 198 -8.24 -3.44 9.38
N ARG A 199 -8.95 -2.38 9.00
CA ARG A 199 -9.30 -1.26 9.87
C ARG A 199 -10.81 -1.20 10.06
N ARG A 200 -11.27 -1.20 11.30
CA ARG A 200 -12.68 -0.89 11.61
C ARG A 200 -12.89 0.62 11.76
N VAL A 201 -13.97 1.13 11.17
CA VAL A 201 -14.38 2.53 11.31
C VAL A 201 -15.87 2.63 11.63
N ALA A 202 -16.33 3.80 12.07
CA ALA A 202 -17.74 4.09 12.18
C ALA A 202 -18.35 4.38 10.78
N PRO A 203 -19.68 4.20 10.59
CA PRO A 203 -20.31 4.39 9.27
C PRO A 203 -20.19 5.80 8.66
N ASP A 204 -20.07 6.83 9.50
CA ASP A 204 -19.88 8.23 9.09
C ASP A 204 -18.54 8.45 8.37
N TRP A 205 -17.52 7.64 8.66
CA TRP A 205 -16.25 7.66 7.95
C TRP A 205 -16.42 7.46 6.43
N LEU A 206 -17.39 6.64 6.01
CA LEU A 206 -17.67 6.36 4.59
C LEU A 206 -18.23 7.58 3.83
N ALA A 207 -18.69 8.60 4.55
CA ALA A 207 -19.18 9.85 4.01
C ALA A 207 -18.11 10.96 3.95
N LEU A 208 -16.91 10.71 4.48
CA LEU A 208 -15.81 11.67 4.41
C LEU A 208 -15.39 11.92 2.95
N PRO A 209 -14.94 13.14 2.62
CA PRO A 209 -14.20 13.38 1.39
C PRO A 209 -13.01 12.42 1.29
N ALA A 210 -12.70 11.95 0.08
CA ALA A 210 -11.65 10.93 -0.15
C ALA A 210 -10.30 11.32 0.49
N ASP A 211 -9.93 12.59 0.40
CA ASP A 211 -8.67 13.11 0.96
C ASP A 211 -8.65 13.10 2.49
N ALA A 212 -9.79 13.41 3.12
CA ALA A 212 -9.93 13.36 4.57
C ALA A 212 -9.89 11.91 5.07
N ALA A 213 -10.58 11.00 4.37
CA ALA A 213 -10.55 9.57 4.65
C ALA A 213 -9.13 8.99 4.51
N LEU A 214 -8.39 9.39 3.46
CA LEU A 214 -7.01 8.97 3.23
C LEU A 214 -6.08 9.50 4.33
N ALA A 215 -6.13 10.79 4.65
CA ALA A 215 -5.30 11.40 5.68
C ALA A 215 -5.57 10.84 7.09
N ASP A 216 -6.84 10.57 7.40
CA ASP A 216 -7.23 9.89 8.64
C ASP A 216 -6.71 8.45 8.70
N THR A 217 -6.77 7.71 7.59
CA THR A 217 -6.20 6.35 7.51
C THR A 217 -4.68 6.37 7.61
N ASP A 218 -3.99 7.34 7.00
CA ASP A 218 -2.54 7.51 7.11
C ASP A 218 -2.12 7.78 8.56
N ALA A 219 -2.86 8.64 9.27
CA ALA A 219 -2.61 8.91 10.68
C ALA A 219 -2.80 7.66 11.55
N TRP A 220 -3.90 6.94 11.34
CA TRP A 220 -4.18 5.69 12.03
C TRP A 220 -3.10 4.64 11.76
N LEU A 221 -2.74 4.43 10.49
CA LEU A 221 -1.78 3.42 10.08
C LEU A 221 -0.38 3.69 10.65
N ALA A 222 0.06 4.96 10.64
CA ALA A 222 1.31 5.38 11.28
C ALA A 222 1.31 5.11 12.80
N HIS A 223 0.17 5.33 13.47
CA HIS A 223 0.02 5.00 14.88
C HIS A 223 0.10 3.49 15.10
N GLU A 224 -0.69 2.70 14.37
CA GLU A 224 -0.70 1.25 14.47
C GLU A 224 0.69 0.66 14.25
N PHE A 225 1.41 1.05 13.20
CA PHE A 225 2.78 0.54 13.01
C PHE A 225 3.68 0.76 14.22
N THR A 226 3.51 1.84 14.98
CA THR A 226 4.27 2.09 16.20
C THR A 226 3.82 1.20 17.37
N THR A 227 2.53 0.89 17.48
CA THR A 227 1.97 0.06 18.56
C THR A 227 2.30 -1.42 18.37
N MET A 228 2.14 -1.94 17.16
CA MET A 228 2.31 -3.37 16.85
C MET A 228 3.76 -3.78 16.53
N ILE A 229 4.70 -2.84 16.41
CA ILE A 229 6.06 -3.15 15.91
C ILE A 229 6.79 -4.23 16.72
N GLY A 230 6.47 -4.38 18.01
CA GLY A 230 7.06 -5.41 18.87
C GLY A 230 6.88 -6.82 18.32
N ASP A 231 5.66 -7.14 17.88
CA ASP A 231 5.26 -8.46 17.39
C ASP A 231 5.05 -8.50 15.87
N PHE A 232 5.33 -7.39 15.17
CA PHE A 232 5.07 -7.27 13.75
C PHE A 232 5.97 -8.18 12.91
N SER A 233 5.34 -9.00 12.07
CA SER A 233 6.04 -9.93 11.19
C SER A 233 5.24 -10.15 9.91
N PRO A 234 5.76 -10.86 8.89
CA PRO A 234 5.00 -11.15 7.69
C PRO A 234 3.68 -11.91 7.95
N ARG A 235 3.57 -12.58 9.11
CA ARG A 235 2.34 -13.27 9.54
C ARG A 235 1.26 -12.32 10.05
N SER A 236 1.61 -11.08 10.40
CA SER A 236 0.66 -10.04 10.77
C SER A 236 -0.11 -9.49 9.56
N LEU A 237 0.29 -9.85 8.34
CA LEU A 237 -0.27 -9.36 7.09
C LEU A 237 -1.11 -10.45 6.39
N SER A 238 -2.39 -10.19 6.17
CA SER A 238 -3.25 -11.10 5.41
C SER A 238 -2.99 -11.03 3.92
N ALA A 239 -3.04 -12.18 3.23
CA ALA A 239 -3.11 -12.16 1.77
C ALA A 239 -4.50 -11.66 1.33
N LEU A 240 -4.55 -10.77 0.33
CA LEU A 240 -5.79 -10.33 -0.30
C LEU A 240 -5.67 -10.44 -1.83
N PRO A 241 -6.43 -11.33 -2.50
CA PRO A 241 -6.38 -11.47 -3.95
C PRO A 241 -7.04 -10.25 -4.61
N LEU A 242 -6.22 -9.41 -5.25
CA LEU A 242 -6.68 -8.10 -5.76
C LEU A 242 -7.70 -8.26 -6.88
N LEU A 243 -7.50 -9.23 -7.78
CA LEU A 243 -8.45 -9.47 -8.88
C LEU A 243 -9.75 -10.14 -8.41
N GLY A 244 -9.90 -10.46 -7.12
CA GLY A 244 -11.18 -10.88 -6.55
C GLY A 244 -12.08 -9.72 -6.16
N ILE A 245 -11.52 -8.53 -5.95
CA ILE A 245 -12.27 -7.35 -5.56
C ILE A 245 -13.25 -7.00 -6.70
N PRO A 246 -14.56 -6.90 -6.42
CA PRO A 246 -15.58 -6.57 -7.41
C PRO A 246 -15.20 -5.42 -8.34
N GLY A 247 -15.33 -5.66 -9.65
CA GLY A 247 -15.06 -4.66 -10.70
C GLY A 247 -13.61 -4.60 -11.18
N MET A 248 -12.72 -5.45 -10.66
CA MET A 248 -11.31 -5.50 -11.11
C MET A 248 -11.13 -6.27 -12.42
N THR A 249 -11.96 -7.27 -12.69
CA THR A 249 -11.92 -8.05 -13.93
C THR A 249 -13.31 -8.58 -14.30
N PRO A 250 -13.64 -8.77 -15.60
CA PRO A 250 -14.96 -9.25 -16.01
C PRO A 250 -15.35 -10.60 -15.40
N GLU A 251 -14.38 -11.47 -15.11
CA GLU A 251 -14.59 -12.77 -14.49
C GLU A 251 -15.21 -12.67 -13.09
N ASN A 252 -15.10 -11.52 -12.42
CA ASN A 252 -15.77 -11.26 -11.14
C ASN A 252 -17.30 -11.34 -11.23
N GLU A 253 -17.89 -11.26 -12.42
CA GLU A 253 -19.34 -11.36 -12.61
C GLU A 253 -19.85 -12.82 -12.59
N CYS A 254 -18.99 -13.80 -12.34
CA CYS A 254 -19.35 -15.21 -12.26
C CYS A 254 -19.00 -15.82 -10.89
N ALA A 255 -19.98 -16.38 -10.19
CA ALA A 255 -19.77 -17.06 -8.90
C ALA A 255 -18.66 -18.13 -8.94
N ALA A 256 -18.57 -18.88 -10.05
CA ALA A 256 -17.58 -19.95 -10.21
C ALA A 256 -16.13 -19.43 -10.23
N TYR A 257 -15.91 -18.15 -10.58
CA TYR A 257 -14.59 -17.53 -10.52
C TYR A 257 -13.99 -17.61 -9.11
N TYR A 258 -14.80 -17.35 -8.08
CA TYR A 258 -14.39 -17.36 -6.68
C TYR A 258 -14.06 -18.75 -6.14
N ARG A 259 -14.37 -19.82 -6.89
CA ARG A 259 -14.05 -21.22 -6.56
C ARG A 259 -12.75 -21.70 -7.22
N ASP A 260 -12.11 -20.89 -8.06
CA ASP A 260 -10.82 -21.22 -8.66
C ASP A 260 -9.70 -21.11 -7.62
N THR A 261 -9.33 -22.23 -7.01
CA THR A 261 -8.31 -22.30 -5.94
C THR A 261 -6.90 -21.94 -6.39
N ARG A 262 -6.65 -21.84 -7.70
CA ARG A 262 -5.36 -21.34 -8.20
C ARG A 262 -5.26 -19.82 -7.94
N GLN A 263 -6.38 -19.10 -8.03
CA GLN A 263 -6.53 -17.65 -7.76
C GLN A 263 -6.84 -17.41 -6.28
N PHE A 264 -7.83 -18.13 -5.77
CA PHE A 264 -8.45 -17.99 -4.45
C PHE A 264 -8.00 -19.12 -3.53
N ARG A 265 -6.74 -19.05 -3.12
CA ARG A 265 -6.15 -20.10 -2.30
C ARG A 265 -6.83 -20.16 -0.92
N PRO A 266 -7.23 -21.35 -0.45
CA PRO A 266 -7.78 -21.49 0.89
C PRO A 266 -6.73 -21.13 1.93
N ARG A 267 -7.18 -20.72 3.12
CA ARG A 267 -6.27 -20.42 4.23
C ARG A 267 -5.52 -21.68 4.64
N ARG A 268 -4.23 -21.55 4.97
CA ARG A 268 -3.46 -22.69 5.48
C ARG A 268 -3.85 -22.95 6.93
N ALA A 269 -3.90 -24.23 7.33
CA ALA A 269 -4.33 -24.63 8.67
C ALA A 269 -3.51 -24.03 9.85
N HIS A 270 -2.33 -23.47 9.58
CA HIS A 270 -1.43 -22.87 10.57
C HIS A 270 -1.35 -21.33 10.50
N GLU A 271 -2.16 -20.68 9.65
CA GLU A 271 -2.23 -19.21 9.60
C GLU A 271 -3.15 -18.71 10.73
N ALA A 272 -2.60 -17.88 11.61
CA ALA A 272 -3.38 -17.19 12.64
C ALA A 272 -4.41 -16.25 11.98
N HIS A 273 -5.53 -15.99 12.67
CA HIS A 273 -6.45 -14.94 12.22
C HIS A 273 -5.71 -13.60 12.21
N ALA A 274 -5.73 -12.90 11.07
CA ALA A 274 -5.28 -11.52 11.07
C ALA A 274 -6.15 -10.71 12.01
N ALA A 275 -5.52 -9.88 12.83
CA ALA A 275 -6.22 -8.97 13.70
C ALA A 275 -7.00 -7.97 12.85
N ILE A 276 -8.26 -7.78 13.19
CA ILE A 276 -9.02 -6.60 12.75
C ILE A 276 -8.66 -5.51 13.76
N LEU A 277 -7.96 -4.49 13.27
CA LEU A 277 -7.44 -3.37 14.04
C LEU A 277 -8.47 -2.23 14.12
#